data_AF-A0A849BJJ4-F1
#
_entry.id   AF-A0A849BJJ4-F1
#
_cell.length_a   1.000
_cell.length_b   1.000
_cell.length_c   1.000
_cell.angle_alpha   90.00
_cell.angle_beta   90.00
_cell.angle_gamma   90.00
#
_symmetry.space_group_name_H-M   'P 1'
#
loop_
_entity.id
_entity.type
_entity.pdbx_description
1 polymer ?
#
loop_
_entity_poly.entity_id
_entity_poly.type
_entity_poly.pdbx_seq_one_letter_code
_entity_poly.pdbx_strand_id
1 'polypeptide(L)'
;MKNREVLRMLESTAGYDPLNHTLAIEMIASYGMAVGREVFETCRWIGRFQQAWHKPEAVRFVYRKDVKLHLCGSPRAKDANIRQALIDLLGPQGTKKNPGPTYGVKSHAWAALAVAVTAADNINKA
;
A
#
# COMPACT_ATOMS: atom_id res chain seq x y z
N MET A 1 -1.36 -10.42 8.81
CA MET A 1 -0.19 -9.91 9.52
C MET A 1 -0.68 -8.88 10.53
N LYS A 2 -0.22 -8.93 11.76
CA LYS A 2 -0.58 -7.96 12.81
C LYS A 2 0.29 -6.72 12.67
N ASN A 3 -0.20 -5.55 13.07
CA ASN A 3 0.55 -4.28 12.96
C ASN A 3 1.93 -4.32 13.63
N ARG A 4 2.08 -5.05 14.75
CA ARG A 4 3.39 -5.23 15.42
C ARG A 4 4.39 -6.00 14.56
N GLU A 5 3.94 -6.93 13.74
CA GLU A 5 4.81 -7.70 12.85
C GLU A 5 5.32 -6.81 11.71
N VAL A 6 4.43 -6.01 11.10
CA VAL A 6 4.78 -5.01 10.08
C VAL A 6 5.82 -4.02 10.64
N LEU A 7 5.59 -3.51 11.85
CA LEU A 7 6.51 -2.57 12.48
C LEU A 7 7.91 -3.16 12.64
N ARG A 8 8.01 -4.41 13.15
CA ARG A 8 9.30 -5.10 13.28
C ARG A 8 9.98 -5.32 11.94
N MET A 9 9.22 -5.60 10.87
CA MET A 9 9.79 -5.72 9.53
C MET A 9 10.41 -4.38 9.09
N LEU A 10 9.71 -3.27 9.25
CA LEU A 10 10.23 -1.94 8.93
C LEU A 10 11.49 -1.60 9.75
N GLU A 11 11.45 -1.83 11.07
CA GLU A 11 12.60 -1.63 11.96
C GLU A 11 13.80 -2.51 11.57
N SER A 12 13.57 -3.76 11.15
CA SER A 12 14.65 -4.66 10.72
C SER A 12 15.31 -4.23 9.40
N THR A 13 14.60 -3.45 8.58
CA THR A 13 15.15 -2.85 7.35
C THR A 13 15.80 -1.49 7.60
N ALA A 14 15.57 -0.88 8.77
CA ALA A 14 16.18 0.37 9.18
C ALA A 14 17.67 0.16 9.52
N GLY A 15 18.52 0.24 8.50
CA GLY A 15 19.97 0.04 8.64
C GLY A 15 20.61 -0.67 7.45
N TYR A 16 19.81 -1.26 6.56
CA TYR A 16 20.28 -1.95 5.36
C TYR A 16 19.42 -1.53 4.17
N ASP A 17 19.81 -0.46 3.48
CA ASP A 17 19.21 -0.09 2.18
C ASP A 17 20.22 -0.29 1.04
N PRO A 18 20.41 -1.53 0.57
CA PRO A 18 21.28 -1.80 -0.57
C PRO A 18 20.67 -1.36 -1.92
N LEU A 19 19.41 -0.88 -1.97
CA LEU A 19 18.64 -0.77 -3.23
C LEU A 19 17.78 0.50 -3.40
N ASN A 20 17.94 1.54 -2.56
CA ASN A 20 17.14 2.77 -2.62
C ASN A 20 15.62 2.49 -2.60
N HIS A 21 15.18 1.63 -1.68
CA HIS A 21 13.75 1.31 -1.59
C HIS A 21 12.91 2.51 -1.13
N THR A 22 11.70 2.65 -1.69
CA THR A 22 10.70 3.63 -1.25
C THR A 22 9.60 2.93 -0.46
N LEU A 23 9.20 3.50 0.68
CA LEU A 23 8.02 3.06 1.42
C LEU A 23 6.81 3.91 1.04
N ALA A 24 5.70 3.25 0.71
CA ALA A 24 4.40 3.88 0.51
C ALA A 24 3.36 3.29 1.47
N ILE A 25 2.51 4.14 2.05
CA ILE A 25 1.49 3.77 3.03
C ILE A 25 0.14 4.34 2.58
N GLU A 26 -0.93 3.53 2.63
CA GLU A 26 -2.29 4.06 2.42
C GLU A 26 -2.64 5.03 3.57
N MET A 27 -3.01 6.25 3.22
CA MET A 27 -3.33 7.30 4.19
C MET A 27 -4.82 7.56 4.28
N ILE A 28 -5.28 7.91 5.48
CA ILE A 28 -6.65 8.31 5.74
C ILE A 28 -6.86 9.77 5.32
N ALA A 29 -7.97 10.02 4.63
CA ALA A 29 -8.48 11.37 4.39
C ALA A 29 -9.75 11.61 5.21
N SER A 30 -9.83 12.77 5.87
CA SER A 30 -11.06 13.27 6.49
C SER A 30 -11.69 14.33 5.60
N TYR A 31 -13.01 14.27 5.45
CA TYR A 31 -13.80 15.23 4.65
C TYR A 31 -14.74 16.07 5.53
N GLY A 32 -14.38 16.27 6.81
CA GLY A 32 -15.14 17.13 7.74
C GLY A 32 -16.27 16.43 8.51
N MET A 33 -16.44 15.11 8.35
CA MET A 33 -17.42 14.32 9.11
C MET A 33 -16.78 13.73 10.38
N ALA A 34 -17.60 13.49 11.41
CA ALA A 34 -17.18 12.74 12.59
C ALA A 34 -16.74 11.32 12.19
N VAL A 35 -15.68 10.82 12.83
CA VAL A 35 -15.10 9.49 12.58
C VAL A 35 -15.02 8.67 13.87
N GLY A 36 -15.10 7.36 13.74
CA GLY A 36 -14.98 6.43 14.86
C GLY A 36 -13.56 6.34 15.41
N ARG A 37 -13.43 5.70 16.58
CA ARG A 37 -12.16 5.48 17.28
C ARG A 37 -11.14 4.72 16.42
N GLU A 38 -11.60 3.76 15.63
CA GLU A 38 -10.80 2.94 14.73
C GLU A 38 -10.02 3.76 13.70
N VAL A 39 -10.54 4.92 13.31
CA VAL A 39 -9.84 5.84 12.40
C VAL A 39 -8.61 6.43 13.07
N PHE A 40 -8.74 6.88 14.32
CA PHE A 40 -7.59 7.38 15.10
C PHE A 40 -6.57 6.27 15.40
N GLU A 41 -7.03 5.05 15.68
CA GLU A 41 -6.14 3.90 15.85
C GLU A 41 -5.37 3.59 14.56
N THR A 42 -6.01 3.75 13.41
CA THR A 42 -5.37 3.62 12.10
C THR A 42 -4.32 4.72 11.88
N CYS A 43 -4.65 6.00 12.12
CA CYS A 43 -3.70 7.11 12.05
C CYS A 43 -2.48 6.88 12.95
N ARG A 44 -2.69 6.40 14.18
CA ARG A 44 -1.60 6.06 15.10
C ARG A 44 -0.65 5.03 14.51
N TRP A 45 -1.18 3.98 13.86
CA TRP A 45 -0.32 2.96 13.26
C TRP A 45 0.40 3.44 12.01
N ILE A 46 -0.26 4.27 11.18
CA ILE A 46 0.39 4.91 10.03
C ILE A 46 1.61 5.73 10.50
N GLY A 47 1.45 6.58 11.51
CA GLY A 47 2.57 7.37 12.05
C GLY A 47 3.69 6.50 12.63
N ARG A 48 3.36 5.37 13.27
CA ARG A 48 4.38 4.42 13.77
C ARG A 48 5.15 3.74 12.64
N PHE A 49 4.48 3.37 11.55
CA PHE A 49 5.13 2.78 10.40
C PHE A 49 6.01 3.79 9.67
N GLN A 50 5.55 5.04 9.52
CA GLN A 50 6.35 6.12 8.97
C GLN A 50 7.63 6.32 9.80
N GLN A 51 7.49 6.46 11.12
CA GLN A 51 8.62 6.72 12.01
C GLN A 51 9.66 5.59 12.04
N ALA A 52 9.23 4.34 11.83
CA ALA A 52 10.10 3.18 11.80
C ALA A 52 10.90 3.05 10.49
N TRP A 53 10.52 3.78 9.44
CA TRP A 53 11.27 3.77 8.18
C TRP A 53 12.58 4.55 8.33
N HIS A 54 13.64 4.11 7.64
CA HIS A 54 14.96 4.72 7.75
C HIS A 54 15.03 6.18 7.27
N LYS A 55 14.07 6.61 6.44
CA LYS A 55 13.84 8.00 6.01
C LYS A 55 12.37 8.38 6.21
N PRO A 56 11.91 8.68 7.44
CA PRO A 56 10.48 8.88 7.74
C PRO A 56 9.79 9.92 6.86
N GLU A 57 10.49 11.01 6.52
CA GLU A 57 9.95 12.09 5.67
C GLU A 57 9.92 11.75 4.17
N ALA A 58 10.61 10.67 3.75
CA ALA A 58 10.55 10.18 2.38
C ALA A 58 9.42 9.17 2.16
N VAL A 59 8.68 8.80 3.22
CA VAL A 59 7.54 7.89 3.11
C VAL A 59 6.43 8.56 2.31
N ARG A 60 5.92 7.86 1.31
CA ARG A 60 4.83 8.35 0.47
C ARG A 60 3.48 7.96 1.05
N PHE A 61 2.63 8.96 1.26
CA PHE A 61 1.23 8.73 1.59
C PHE A 61 0.39 8.65 0.31
N VAL A 62 -0.37 7.58 0.18
CA VAL A 62 -1.24 7.34 -0.98
C VAL A 62 -2.68 7.30 -0.48
N TYR A 63 -3.55 8.16 -1.02
CA TYR A 63 -4.95 8.14 -0.63
C TYR A 63 -5.73 7.10 -1.42
N ARG A 64 -6.72 6.52 -0.76
CA ARG A 64 -7.66 5.55 -1.35
C ARG A 64 -8.28 6.05 -2.66
N LYS A 65 -8.61 7.34 -2.74
CA LYS A 65 -9.18 7.97 -3.94
C LYS A 65 -8.20 7.88 -5.12
N ASP A 66 -6.92 8.12 -4.87
CA ASP A 66 -5.88 8.12 -5.90
C ASP A 66 -5.65 6.72 -6.43
N VAL A 67 -5.59 5.71 -5.55
CA VAL A 67 -5.52 4.29 -5.96
C VAL A 67 -6.65 3.93 -6.93
N LYS A 68 -7.89 4.34 -6.59
CA LYS A 68 -9.08 4.03 -7.39
C LYS A 68 -9.09 4.73 -8.73
N LEU A 69 -8.68 5.99 -8.77
CA LEU A 69 -8.59 6.76 -10.01
C LEU A 69 -7.45 6.24 -10.90
N HIS A 70 -6.30 5.94 -10.30
CA HIS A 70 -5.12 5.46 -11.02
C HIS A 70 -5.37 4.09 -11.65
N LEU A 71 -5.85 3.11 -10.88
CA LEU A 71 -5.99 1.74 -11.36
C LEU A 71 -7.29 1.47 -12.12
N CYS A 72 -8.38 2.18 -11.78
CA CYS A 72 -9.71 1.86 -12.30
C CYS A 72 -10.37 3.02 -13.04
N GLY A 73 -9.75 4.20 -13.12
CA GLY A 73 -10.32 5.39 -13.75
C GLY A 73 -11.60 5.91 -13.07
N SER A 74 -11.95 5.43 -11.87
CA SER A 74 -13.23 5.74 -11.25
C SER A 74 -13.15 5.80 -9.72
N PRO A 75 -13.65 6.90 -9.09
CA PRO A 75 -13.69 7.01 -7.65
C PRO A 75 -14.75 6.09 -7.00
N ARG A 76 -15.56 5.37 -7.80
CA ARG A 76 -16.55 4.40 -7.32
C ARG A 76 -16.06 2.94 -7.31
N ALA A 77 -14.84 2.67 -7.77
CA ALA A 77 -14.26 1.32 -7.79
C ALA A 77 -14.30 0.62 -6.42
N LYS A 78 -14.45 -0.71 -6.42
CA LYS A 78 -14.41 -1.55 -5.22
C LYS A 78 -13.12 -2.38 -5.20
N ASP A 79 -12.83 -3.05 -4.10
CA ASP A 79 -11.65 -3.91 -3.98
C ASP A 79 -11.54 -4.97 -5.08
N ALA A 80 -12.67 -5.53 -5.50
CA ALA A 80 -12.70 -6.48 -6.61
C ALA A 80 -12.23 -5.83 -7.93
N ASN A 81 -12.60 -4.57 -8.18
CA ASN A 81 -12.15 -3.84 -9.37
C ASN A 81 -10.67 -3.53 -9.29
N ILE A 82 -10.18 -3.05 -8.14
CA ILE A 82 -8.75 -2.77 -7.92
C ILE A 82 -7.92 -4.03 -8.12
N ARG A 83 -8.37 -5.16 -7.56
CA ARG A 83 -7.70 -6.44 -7.71
C ARG A 83 -7.66 -6.89 -9.17
N GLN A 84 -8.78 -6.79 -9.88
CA GLN A 84 -8.82 -7.15 -11.30
C GLN A 84 -7.87 -6.27 -12.11
N ALA A 85 -7.88 -4.95 -11.90
CA ALA A 85 -6.97 -4.02 -12.56
C ALA A 85 -5.49 -4.36 -12.30
N LEU A 86 -5.14 -4.77 -11.07
CA LEU A 86 -3.78 -5.25 -10.75
C LEU A 86 -3.43 -6.55 -11.48
N ILE A 87 -4.38 -7.48 -11.61
CA ILE A 87 -4.18 -8.73 -12.36
C ILE A 87 -4.01 -8.45 -13.84
N ASP A 88 -4.79 -7.51 -14.40
CA ASP A 88 -4.70 -7.12 -15.81
C ASP A 88 -3.36 -6.42 -16.09
N LEU A 89 -2.87 -5.60 -15.13
CA LEU A 89 -1.61 -4.87 -15.23
C LEU A 89 -0.38 -5.75 -15.05
N LEU A 90 -0.36 -6.58 -14.00
CA LEU A 90 0.83 -7.30 -13.56
C LEU A 90 0.84 -8.77 -14.01
N GLY A 91 -0.33 -9.30 -14.35
CA GLY A 91 -0.54 -10.71 -14.67
C GLY A 91 -1.24 -11.50 -13.56
N PRO A 92 -1.68 -12.73 -13.88
CA PRO A 92 -2.50 -13.55 -13.00
C PRO A 92 -1.77 -13.96 -11.72
N GLN A 93 -2.55 -14.25 -10.67
CA GLN A 93 -2.01 -14.75 -9.39
C GLN A 93 -1.29 -16.09 -9.55
N GLY A 94 -1.72 -16.91 -10.51
CA GLY A 94 -1.20 -18.26 -10.69
C GLY A 94 -1.44 -19.16 -9.47
N THR A 95 -0.76 -20.31 -9.48
CA THR A 95 -0.90 -21.37 -8.48
C THR A 95 0.47 -21.83 -7.99
N LYS A 96 0.52 -22.70 -6.98
CA LYS A 96 1.79 -23.28 -6.53
C LYS A 96 2.54 -24.02 -7.65
N LYS A 97 1.81 -24.67 -8.58
CA LYS A 97 2.40 -25.43 -9.70
C LYS A 97 2.79 -24.55 -10.88
N ASN A 98 2.12 -23.42 -11.06
CA ASN A 98 2.42 -22.43 -12.09
C ASN A 98 2.32 -21.03 -11.47
N PRO A 99 3.37 -20.58 -10.75
CA PRO A 99 3.33 -19.31 -10.06
C PRO A 99 3.26 -18.17 -11.09
N GLY A 100 2.24 -17.32 -10.98
CA GLY A 100 2.13 -16.11 -11.77
C GLY A 100 2.79 -14.91 -11.07
N PRO A 101 2.85 -13.73 -11.72
CA PRO A 101 3.52 -12.55 -11.17
C PRO A 101 2.96 -12.07 -9.83
N THR A 102 1.66 -12.30 -9.58
CA THR A 102 1.01 -11.95 -8.32
C THR A 102 0.84 -13.14 -7.37
N TYR A 103 1.60 -14.24 -7.58
CA TYR A 103 1.59 -15.40 -6.70
C TYR A 103 1.95 -15.03 -5.26
N GLY A 104 1.20 -15.59 -4.30
CA GLY A 104 1.38 -15.29 -2.87
C GLY A 104 0.66 -14.03 -2.37
N VAL A 105 0.18 -13.14 -3.25
CA VAL A 105 -0.59 -11.95 -2.85
C VAL A 105 -2.00 -12.36 -2.40
N LYS A 106 -2.30 -12.18 -1.12
CA LYS A 106 -3.57 -12.62 -0.50
C LYS A 106 -4.09 -11.59 0.48
N SER A 107 -5.41 -11.52 0.67
CA SER A 107 -6.05 -10.66 1.67
C SER A 107 -5.54 -9.20 1.53
N HIS A 108 -5.14 -8.56 2.62
CA HIS A 108 -4.66 -7.18 2.67
C HIS A 108 -3.41 -6.91 1.82
N ALA A 109 -2.67 -7.93 1.40
CA ALA A 109 -1.53 -7.74 0.50
C ALA A 109 -1.95 -7.16 -0.86
N TRP A 110 -3.19 -7.39 -1.31
CA TRP A 110 -3.71 -6.76 -2.53
C TRP A 110 -3.84 -5.24 -2.40
N ALA A 111 -4.30 -4.76 -1.25
CA ALA A 111 -4.38 -3.33 -0.98
C ALA A 111 -2.98 -2.70 -0.90
N ALA A 112 -2.04 -3.37 -0.22
CA ALA A 112 -0.64 -2.93 -0.16
C ALA A 112 0.01 -2.87 -1.56
N LEU A 113 -0.26 -3.86 -2.42
CA LEU A 113 0.22 -3.86 -3.80
C LEU A 113 -0.38 -2.69 -4.61
N ALA A 114 -1.67 -2.39 -4.43
CA ALA A 114 -2.32 -1.26 -5.09
C ALA A 114 -1.66 0.08 -4.73
N VAL A 115 -1.35 0.26 -3.44
CA VAL A 115 -0.61 1.42 -2.93
C VAL A 115 0.78 1.51 -3.56
N ALA A 116 1.51 0.39 -3.60
CA ALA A 116 2.86 0.34 -4.16
C ALA A 116 2.88 0.68 -5.66
N VAL A 117 1.98 0.10 -6.45
CA VAL A 117 1.85 0.39 -7.89
C VAL A 117 1.50 1.85 -8.13
N THR A 118 0.53 2.38 -7.37
CA THR A 118 0.12 3.79 -7.49
C THR A 118 1.28 4.74 -7.14
N ALA A 119 2.06 4.42 -6.11
CA ALA A 119 3.23 5.21 -5.73
C ALA A 119 4.36 5.13 -6.77
N ALA A 120 4.60 3.95 -7.34
CA ALA A 120 5.66 3.73 -8.33
C ALA A 120 5.44 4.50 -9.63
N ASP A 121 4.20 4.53 -10.15
CA ASP A 121 3.91 5.27 -11.39
C ASP A 121 4.01 6.79 -11.20
N ASN A 122 3.74 7.29 -9.99
CA ASN A 122 3.90 8.70 -9.66
C ASN A 122 5.38 9.12 -9.53
N ILE A 123 6.32 8.17 -9.37
CA ILE A 123 7.76 8.44 -9.41
C ILE A 123 8.24 8.69 -10.83
N ASN A 124 7.69 7.96 -11.81
CA ASN A 124 8.14 8.01 -13.19
C ASN A 124 7.56 9.18 -14.00
N LYS A 125 6.75 10.05 -13.37
CA LYS A 125 6.10 11.21 -13.99
C LYS A 125 6.58 12.56 -13.43
N ALA A 126 7.52 12.56 -12.49
CA ALA A 126 8.16 13.75 -11.93
C ALA A 126 9.61 13.87 -12.45
#